data_AF-A0A821RDD2-F1
#
_entry.id   AF-A0A821RDD2-F1
#
_cell.length_a   1.000
_cell.length_b   1.000
_cell.length_c   1.000
_cell.angle_alpha   90.00
_cell.angle_beta   90.00
_cell.angle_gamma   90.00
#
_symmetry.space_group_name_H-M   'P 1'
#
loop_
_entity.id
_entity.type
_entity.pdbx_description
1 polymer ?
#
loop_
_entity_poly.entity_id
_entity_poly.type
_entity_poly.pdbx_seq_one_letter_code
_entity_poly.pdbx_strand_id
1 'polypeptide(L)'
;QKEYPKIKFVHERNAETQIFEKLMVNHAISSLRLIERETLNSVVSSMEQRISTKRSNAASCHSKKPKILSVATDCICPYCKLIFREPYQLNCGHRCCESCINFTDNKMICLTCSEVSTNENIRSDRGFSIDMQQQSISCSICTWVGSLVLYQV
;
A
#
# COMPACT_ATOMS: atom_id res chain seq x y z
N GLN A 1 -9.89 22.41 -0.73
CA GLN A 1 -9.01 21.25 -1.00
C GLN A 1 -9.63 20.05 -0.31
N LYS A 2 -9.74 18.92 -1.00
CA LYS A 2 -10.26 17.68 -0.41
C LYS A 2 -9.11 17.04 0.38
N GLU A 3 -9.27 16.87 1.69
CA GLU A 3 -8.26 16.22 2.52
C GLU A 3 -8.41 14.70 2.41
N TYR A 4 -7.43 14.03 1.81
CA TYR A 4 -7.39 12.58 1.76
C TYR A 4 -6.61 12.05 2.99
N PRO A 5 -6.95 10.86 3.52
CA PRO A 5 -6.20 10.29 4.63
C PRO A 5 -4.74 10.01 4.24
N LYS A 6 -3.81 10.19 5.17
CA LYS A 6 -2.38 9.93 4.94
C LYS A 6 -2.18 8.47 4.56
N ILE A 7 -1.57 8.24 3.40
CA ILE A 7 -1.30 6.88 2.90
C ILE A 7 -0.05 6.34 3.59
N LYS A 8 -0.15 5.13 4.17
CA LYS A 8 0.97 4.44 4.79
C LYS A 8 1.39 3.23 3.96
N PHE A 9 2.69 3.09 3.71
CA PHE A 9 3.24 1.97 2.94
C PHE A 9 4.51 1.42 3.58
N VAL A 10 5.04 0.34 3.02
CA VAL A 10 6.35 -0.19 3.35
C VAL A 10 7.12 -0.50 2.07
N HIS A 11 8.40 -0.14 2.06
CA HIS A 11 9.31 -0.50 0.97
C HIS A 11 9.42 -2.02 0.85
N GLU A 12 9.41 -2.53 -0.38
CA GLU A 12 9.48 -3.96 -0.67
C GLU A 12 10.66 -4.67 0.03
N ARG A 13 11.86 -4.07 -0.01
CA ARG A 13 13.05 -4.58 0.70
C ARG A 13 12.82 -4.74 2.20
N ASN A 14 12.07 -3.82 2.81
CA ASN A 14 11.77 -3.88 4.24
C ASN A 14 10.64 -4.87 4.56
N ALA A 15 9.70 -5.09 3.63
CA ALA A 15 8.66 -6.12 3.77
C ALA A 15 9.26 -7.53 3.75
N GLU A 16 10.21 -7.79 2.85
CA GLU A 16 10.89 -9.10 2.75
C GLU A 16 11.70 -9.41 4.01
N THR A 17 12.47 -8.43 4.51
CA THR A 17 13.19 -8.59 5.79
C THR A 17 12.23 -8.85 6.94
N GLN A 18 11.08 -8.16 7.00
CA GLN A 18 10.09 -8.40 8.06
C GLN A 18 9.40 -9.76 7.97
N ILE A 19 9.08 -10.24 6.76
CA ILE A 19 8.49 -11.56 6.58
C ILE A 19 9.50 -12.62 7.02
N PHE A 20 10.76 -12.50 6.60
CA PHE A 20 11.81 -13.43 6.98
C PHE A 20 12.07 -13.41 8.49
N GLU A 21 12.19 -12.23 9.11
CA GLU A 21 12.36 -12.10 10.56
C GLU A 21 11.16 -12.68 11.33
N LYS A 22 9.91 -12.41 10.90
CA LYS A 22 8.71 -12.98 11.54
C LYS A 22 8.64 -14.51 11.39
N LEU A 23 8.99 -15.05 10.22
CA LEU A 23 9.02 -16.50 10.00
C LEU A 23 10.07 -17.18 10.88
N MET A 24 11.26 -16.57 10.99
CA MET A 24 12.33 -17.08 11.86
C MET A 24 11.94 -17.02 13.34
N VAL A 25 11.29 -15.95 13.78
CA VAL A 25 10.80 -15.80 15.16
C VAL A 25 9.68 -16.81 15.46
N ASN A 26 8.70 -16.95 14.55
CA ASN A 26 7.60 -17.91 14.74
C ASN A 26 8.09 -19.37 14.75
N HIS A 27 9.05 -19.71 13.88
CA HIS A 27 9.69 -21.01 13.88
C HIS A 27 10.42 -21.26 15.21
N ALA A 28 11.22 -20.29 15.67
CA ALA A 28 11.91 -20.38 16.97
C ALA A 28 10.93 -20.54 18.15
N ILE A 29 9.81 -19.79 18.17
CA ILE A 29 8.78 -19.89 19.21
C ILE A 29 8.12 -21.28 19.22
N SER A 30 7.85 -21.84 18.04
CA SER A 30 7.17 -23.14 17.91
C SER A 30 8.02 -24.33 18.38
N SER A 31 9.33 -24.15 18.48
CA SER A 31 10.29 -25.22 18.81
C SER A 31 10.75 -25.25 20.28
N LEU A 32 10.28 -24.35 21.16
CA LEU A 32 10.82 -24.17 22.52
C LEU A 32 9.87 -24.61 23.65
N ARG A 33 10.42 -25.02 24.80
CA ARG A 33 9.66 -25.40 26.02
C ARG A 33 9.31 -24.16 26.86
N LEU A 34 8.30 -24.26 27.74
CA LEU A 34 7.67 -23.12 28.46
C LEU A 34 8.64 -22.18 29.21
N ILE A 35 9.78 -22.66 29.72
CA ILE A 35 10.77 -21.86 30.47
C ILE A 35 11.61 -20.96 29.53
N GLU A 36 11.74 -21.31 28.25
CA GLU A 36 12.47 -20.51 27.26
C GLU A 36 11.65 -19.34 26.72
N ARG A 37 10.34 -19.32 26.97
CA ARG A 37 9.40 -18.32 26.42
C ARG A 37 9.58 -16.93 27.04
N GLU A 38 9.90 -16.84 28.33
CA GLU A 38 10.19 -15.55 28.98
C GLU A 38 11.52 -14.95 28.50
N THR A 39 12.54 -15.79 28.37
CA THR A 39 13.83 -15.41 27.79
C THR A 39 13.65 -14.96 26.34
N LEU A 40 12.78 -15.62 25.58
CA LEU A 40 12.44 -15.22 24.22
C LEU A 40 11.71 -13.88 24.16
N ASN A 41 10.76 -13.62 25.06
CA ASN A 41 10.06 -12.34 25.12
C ASN A 41 11.02 -11.17 25.39
N SER A 42 12.05 -11.41 26.22
CA SER A 42 13.15 -10.46 26.44
C SER A 42 13.99 -10.24 25.17
N VAL A 43 14.33 -11.32 24.45
CA VAL A 43 15.05 -11.23 23.16
C VAL A 43 14.22 -10.52 22.09
N VAL A 44 12.92 -10.79 22.00
CA VAL A 44 12.00 -10.11 21.09
C VAL A 44 11.93 -8.63 21.41
N SER A 45 11.77 -8.24 22.69
CA SER A 45 11.79 -6.83 23.11
C SER A 45 13.11 -6.14 22.77
N SER A 46 14.24 -6.84 22.93
CA SER A 46 15.56 -6.33 22.56
C SER A 46 15.70 -6.19 21.03
N MET A 47 15.20 -7.15 20.26
CA MET A 47 15.18 -7.07 18.80
C MET A 47 14.26 -5.95 18.31
N GLU A 48 13.11 -5.72 18.93
CA GLU A 48 12.22 -4.59 18.63
C GLU A 48 12.90 -3.23 18.88
N GLN A 49 13.65 -3.09 19.97
CA GLN A 49 14.48 -1.91 20.22
C GLN A 49 15.59 -1.74 19.18
N ARG A 50 16.24 -2.84 18.76
CA ARG A 50 17.27 -2.83 17.69
C ARG A 50 16.67 -2.49 16.32
N ILE A 51 15.45 -2.94 16.05
CA ILE A 51 14.71 -2.58 14.84
C ILE A 51 14.34 -1.08 14.89
N SER A 52 13.85 -0.58 16.02
CA SER A 52 13.52 0.86 16.19
C SER A 52 14.74 1.78 15.99
N THR A 53 15.91 1.39 16.51
CA THR A 53 17.17 2.12 16.29
C THR A 53 17.68 2.00 14.86
N LYS A 54 17.61 0.82 14.22
CA LYS A 54 17.93 0.69 12.78
C LYS A 54 17.01 1.51 11.88
N ARG A 55 15.72 1.62 12.22
CA ARG A 55 14.73 2.45 11.51
C ARG A 55 15.05 3.95 11.57
N SER A 56 15.65 4.38 12.68
CA SER A 56 16.12 5.77 12.88
C SER A 56 17.35 6.11 12.03
N ASN A 57 18.18 5.10 11.73
CA ASN A 57 19.46 5.25 11.04
C ASN A 57 19.41 4.90 9.55
N ALA A 58 18.32 4.31 9.05
CA ALA A 58 18.16 3.95 7.65
C ALA A 58 17.85 5.19 6.80
N ALA A 59 18.88 5.97 6.50
CA ALA A 59 18.83 6.99 5.47
C ALA A 59 18.58 6.30 4.11
N SER A 60 17.43 6.62 3.51
CA SER A 60 17.10 6.35 2.10
C SER A 60 16.96 4.87 1.70
N CYS A 61 15.74 4.34 1.83
CA CYS A 61 15.33 3.11 1.14
C CYS A 61 14.48 3.46 -0.08
N HIS A 62 15.14 3.64 -1.23
CA HIS A 62 14.43 3.77 -2.52
C HIS A 62 14.19 2.36 -3.05
N SER A 63 12.93 1.92 -3.05
CA SER A 63 12.52 0.63 -3.61
C SER A 63 11.51 0.91 -4.72
N LYS A 64 11.81 0.45 -5.95
CA LYS A 64 11.09 0.82 -7.18
C LYS A 64 9.62 0.39 -7.25
N LYS A 65 9.11 -0.37 -6.26
CA LYS A 65 7.72 -0.83 -6.21
C LYS A 65 7.23 -0.87 -4.74
N PRO A 66 6.13 -0.19 -4.37
CA PRO A 66 5.57 -0.29 -3.02
C PRO A 66 4.75 -1.57 -2.86
N LYS A 67 4.95 -2.28 -1.74
CA LYS A 67 3.92 -3.17 -1.18
C LYS A 67 3.07 -2.32 -0.23
N ILE A 68 1.87 -2.01 -0.68
CA ILE A 68 0.88 -1.20 0.04
C ILE A 68 0.41 -1.98 1.27
N LEU A 69 0.58 -1.42 2.47
CA LEU A 69 0.12 -2.03 3.73
C LEU A 69 -1.21 -1.45 4.23
N SER A 70 -1.44 -0.14 4.03
CA SER A 70 -2.73 0.49 4.30
C SER A 70 -2.86 1.79 3.52
N VAL A 71 -3.50 1.72 2.36
CA VAL A 71 -3.95 2.92 1.64
C VAL A 71 -5.38 3.21 2.10
N ALA A 72 -5.70 4.48 2.27
CA ALA A 72 -7.08 4.92 2.42
C ALA A 72 -7.92 4.25 1.33
N THR A 73 -9.03 3.60 1.69
CA THR A 73 -9.89 2.85 0.74
C THR A 73 -10.19 3.64 -0.54
N ASP A 74 -10.25 4.96 -0.41
CA ASP A 74 -10.58 5.92 -1.47
C ASP A 74 -9.50 6.08 -2.54
N CYS A 75 -8.29 5.59 -2.31
CA CYS A 75 -7.18 5.63 -3.28
C CYS A 75 -6.87 4.26 -3.89
N ILE A 76 -7.68 3.24 -3.60
CA ILE A 76 -7.52 1.88 -4.13
C ILE A 76 -8.51 1.60 -5.26
N CYS A 77 -7.99 1.07 -6.37
CA CYS A 77 -8.81 0.57 -7.45
C CYS A 77 -9.59 -0.68 -7.02
N PRO A 78 -10.93 -0.71 -7.16
CA PRO A 78 -11.73 -1.85 -6.76
C PRO A 78 -11.49 -3.10 -7.62
N TYR A 79 -10.85 -2.97 -8.79
CA TYR A 79 -10.57 -4.08 -9.72
C TYR A 79 -9.25 -4.77 -9.40
N CYS A 80 -8.13 -4.04 -9.39
CA CYS A 80 -6.80 -4.63 -9.15
C CYS A 80 -6.36 -4.60 -7.68
N LYS A 81 -7.11 -3.90 -6.81
CA LYS A 81 -6.79 -3.71 -5.37
C LYS A 81 -5.44 -3.03 -5.11
N LEU A 82 -4.95 -2.28 -6.08
CA LEU A 82 -3.74 -1.46 -5.98
C LEU A 82 -4.10 0.03 -5.97
N ILE A 83 -3.14 0.90 -5.63
CA ILE A 83 -3.28 2.35 -5.81
C ILE A 83 -3.66 2.63 -7.27
N PHE A 84 -4.57 3.57 -7.49
CA PHE A 84 -4.96 3.96 -8.85
C PHE A 84 -3.74 4.34 -9.70
N ARG A 85 -3.67 3.79 -10.91
CA ARG A 85 -2.73 4.20 -11.95
C ARG A 85 -3.58 4.64 -13.14
N GLU A 86 -3.40 5.90 -13.56
CA GLU A 86 -4.18 6.51 -14.64
C GLU A 86 -5.69 6.26 -14.43
N PRO A 87 -6.28 6.87 -13.39
CA PRO A 87 -7.65 6.60 -13.01
C PRO A 87 -8.64 7.11 -14.06
N TYR A 88 -9.66 6.31 -14.33
CA TYR A 88 -10.82 6.66 -15.13
C TYR A 88 -12.07 6.64 -14.26
N GLN A 89 -12.94 7.62 -14.47
CA GLN A 89 -14.24 7.73 -13.85
C GLN A 89 -15.30 7.05 -14.72
N LEU A 90 -16.09 6.18 -14.08
CA LEU A 90 -17.26 5.51 -14.63
C LEU A 90 -18.47 6.44 -14.65
N ASN A 91 -19.53 6.07 -15.38
CA ASN A 91 -20.76 6.87 -15.45
C ASN A 91 -21.39 7.12 -14.07
N CYS A 92 -21.28 6.13 -13.18
CA CYS A 92 -21.75 6.20 -11.79
C CYS A 92 -20.86 7.05 -10.86
N GLY A 93 -19.78 7.63 -11.38
CA GLY A 93 -18.84 8.46 -10.62
C GLY A 93 -17.74 7.71 -9.88
N HIS A 94 -17.78 6.38 -9.81
CA HIS A 94 -16.71 5.54 -9.25
C HIS A 94 -15.49 5.46 -10.19
N ARG A 95 -14.35 5.03 -9.66
CA ARG A 95 -13.08 5.02 -10.39
C ARG A 95 -12.51 3.62 -10.58
N CYS A 96 -11.79 3.43 -11.69
CA CYS A 96 -10.97 2.25 -11.99
C CYS A 96 -9.63 2.71 -12.62
N CYS A 97 -8.62 1.84 -12.71
CA CYS A 97 -7.41 2.15 -13.49
C CYS A 97 -7.69 2.01 -14.99
N GLU A 98 -6.96 2.72 -15.84
CA GLU A 98 -7.00 2.54 -17.29
C GLU A 98 -6.83 1.07 -17.69
N SER A 99 -5.79 0.41 -17.14
CA SER A 99 -5.51 -1.01 -17.40
C SER A 99 -6.55 -1.98 -16.83
N CYS A 100 -7.48 -1.50 -16.00
CA CYS A 100 -8.57 -2.28 -15.44
C CYS A 100 -9.89 -2.10 -16.20
N ILE A 101 -9.94 -1.17 -17.16
CA ILE A 101 -11.07 -1.05 -18.06
C ILE A 101 -11.09 -2.29 -18.94
N ASN A 102 -12.16 -3.06 -18.81
CA ASN A 102 -12.40 -4.22 -19.65
C ASN A 102 -13.86 -4.22 -20.07
N PHE A 103 -14.11 -3.98 -21.35
CA PHE A 103 -15.45 -4.00 -21.91
C PHE A 103 -15.79 -5.42 -22.37
N THR A 104 -16.93 -5.92 -21.90
CA THR A 104 -17.59 -7.09 -22.47
C THR A 104 -18.87 -6.57 -23.12
N ASP A 105 -19.04 -6.79 -24.43
CA ASP A 105 -20.18 -6.28 -25.21
C ASP A 105 -20.40 -4.76 -25.06
N ASN A 106 -19.33 -3.96 -25.15
CA ASN A 106 -19.32 -2.50 -24.96
C ASN A 106 -19.82 -2.02 -23.59
N LYS A 107 -19.88 -2.91 -22.61
CA LYS A 107 -20.34 -2.64 -21.25
C LYS A 107 -19.27 -3.02 -20.23
N MET A 108 -19.24 -2.28 -19.14
CA MET A 108 -18.42 -2.52 -17.98
C MET A 108 -19.28 -2.38 -16.73
N ILE A 109 -19.17 -3.33 -15.81
CA ILE A 109 -19.92 -3.30 -14.54
C ILE A 109 -19.04 -2.65 -13.47
N CYS A 110 -19.58 -1.64 -12.78
CA CYS A 110 -18.93 -1.03 -11.63
C CYS A 110 -18.87 -2.02 -10.45
N LEU A 111 -17.68 -2.37 -9.96
CA LEU A 111 -17.54 -3.27 -8.81
C LEU A 111 -17.91 -2.62 -7.45
N THR A 112 -18.22 -1.33 -7.44
CA THR A 112 -18.61 -0.61 -6.20
C THR A 112 -20.13 -0.51 -6.04
N CYS A 113 -20.87 -0.31 -7.13
CA CYS A 113 -22.32 -0.08 -7.10
C CYS A 113 -23.12 -0.92 -8.11
N SER A 114 -22.45 -1.77 -8.89
CA SER A 114 -23.05 -2.64 -9.92
C SER A 114 -23.70 -1.92 -11.11
N GLU A 115 -23.59 -0.59 -11.20
CA GLU A 115 -24.06 0.16 -12.38
C GLU A 115 -23.23 -0.16 -13.62
N VAL A 116 -23.91 -0.19 -14.77
CA VAL A 116 -23.28 -0.44 -16.08
C VAL A 116 -22.81 0.87 -16.69
N SER A 117 -21.55 0.90 -17.09
CA SER A 117 -20.94 1.98 -17.87
C SER A 117 -20.64 1.50 -19.29
N THR A 118 -20.81 2.39 -20.26
CA THR A 118 -20.44 2.17 -21.67
C THR A 118 -19.17 2.94 -21.99
N ASN A 119 -18.49 2.60 -23.08
CA ASN A 119 -17.24 3.25 -23.49
C ASN A 119 -17.38 4.78 -23.65
N GLU A 120 -18.53 5.26 -24.13
CA GLU A 120 -18.82 6.68 -24.31
C GLU A 120 -18.87 7.49 -23.00
N ASN A 121 -19.16 6.81 -21.88
CA ASN A 121 -19.41 7.43 -20.59
C ASN A 121 -18.27 7.22 -19.59
N ILE A 122 -17.18 6.56 -20.00
CA ILE A 122 -15.97 6.38 -19.17
C ILE A 122 -14.92 7.40 -19.61
N ARG A 123 -14.35 8.13 -18.65
CA ARG A 123 -13.45 9.26 -18.95
C ARG A 123 -12.25 9.28 -18.03
N SER A 124 -11.09 9.71 -18.53
CA SER A 124 -9.90 9.87 -17.71
C SER A 124 -10.13 10.91 -16.62
N ASP A 125 -9.88 10.56 -15.35
CA ASP A 125 -9.99 11.49 -14.23
C ASP A 125 -8.63 12.09 -13.88
N ARG A 126 -8.19 13.02 -14.73
CA ARG A 126 -6.90 13.69 -14.56
C ARG A 126 -6.83 14.50 -13.26
N GLY A 127 -7.96 15.08 -12.83
CA GLY A 127 -8.03 15.84 -11.57
C GLY A 127 -7.70 14.95 -10.38
N PHE A 128 -8.38 13.80 -10.28
CA PHE A 128 -8.08 12.81 -9.24
C PHE A 128 -6.65 12.26 -9.34
N SER A 129 -6.13 12.05 -10.55
CA SER A 129 -4.74 11.61 -10.75
C SER A 129 -3.73 12.62 -10.17
N ILE A 130 -3.92 13.91 -10.45
CA ILE A 130 -3.08 14.99 -9.92
C ILE A 130 -3.17 15.05 -8.40
N ASP A 131 -4.39 15.02 -7.85
CA ASP A 131 -4.61 15.05 -6.40
C ASP A 131 -3.92 13.86 -5.71
N MET A 132 -4.04 12.66 -6.27
CA MET A 132 -3.43 11.45 -5.73
C MET A 132 -1.89 11.50 -5.80
N GLN A 133 -1.32 12.04 -6.88
CA GLN A 133 0.13 12.18 -7.03
C GLN A 133 0.74 13.15 -6.00
N GLN A 134 -0.02 14.18 -5.61
CA GLN A 134 0.39 15.15 -4.61
C GLN A 134 0.19 14.65 -3.17
N GLN A 135 -0.53 13.55 -2.98
CA GLN A 135 -0.84 13.03 -1.65
C GLN A 135 0.42 12.69 -0.86
N SER A 136 0.48 13.17 0.38
CA SER A 136 1.56 12.84 1.30
C SER A 136 1.44 11.39 1.75
N ILE A 137 2.52 10.64 1.53
CA ILE A 137 2.68 9.24 1.88
C ILE A 137 3.86 9.09 2.84
N SER A 138 3.76 8.14 3.76
CA SER A 138 4.82 7.85 4.74
C SER A 138 5.09 6.37 4.84
N CYS A 139 6.36 6.01 4.99
CA CYS A 139 6.73 4.63 5.29
C CYS A 139 6.38 4.31 6.75
N SER A 140 5.81 3.13 7.01
CA SER A 140 5.50 2.69 8.38
C SER A 140 6.72 2.12 9.12
N ILE A 141 7.85 2.00 8.43
CA ILE A 141 9.07 1.39 8.95
C ILE A 141 10.20 2.41 9.08
N CYS A 142 10.48 3.20 8.06
CA CYS A 142 11.55 4.19 8.13
C CYS A 142 10.98 5.61 8.32
N THR A 143 11.88 6.58 8.42
CA THR A 143 11.56 8.00 8.56
C THR A 143 11.16 8.69 7.25
N TRP A 144 11.07 7.95 6.14
CA TRP A 144 10.76 8.53 4.83
C TRP A 144 9.31 9.02 4.77
N VAL A 145 9.16 10.28 4.37
CA VAL A 145 7.90 10.96 4.10
C VAL A 145 8.07 11.74 2.80
N GLY A 146 7.09 11.69 1.91
CA GLY A 146 7.12 12.40 0.63
C GLY A 146 5.76 12.37 -0.06
N SER A 147 5.67 12.87 -1.28
CA SER A 147 4.49 12.70 -2.12
C SER A 147 4.53 11.36 -2.87
N LEU A 148 3.38 10.89 -3.34
CA LEU A 148 3.32 9.66 -4.13
C LEU A 148 4.15 9.77 -5.42
N VAL A 149 4.12 10.93 -6.08
CA VAL A 149 4.94 11.16 -7.28
C VAL A 149 6.43 11.04 -7.00
N LEU A 150 6.93 11.61 -5.90
CA LEU A 150 8.36 11.54 -5.54
C LEU A 150 8.80 10.11 -5.21
N TYR A 151 7.88 9.25 -4.79
CA TYR A 151 8.18 7.85 -4.49
C TYR A 151 8.22 6.95 -5.73
N GLN A 152 7.48 7.30 -6.78
CA GLN A 152 7.36 6.49 -8.00
C GLN A 152 8.50 6.72 -9.02
N VAL A 153 9.36 7.71 -8.79
CA VAL A 153 10.56 8.04 -9.59
C VAL A 153 11.76 7.22 -9.13
#